data_AF-A0A1B1SD98-F1
#
_entry.id   AF-A0A1B1SD98-F1
#
_cell.length_a   1.000
_cell.length_b   1.000
_cell.length_c   1.000
_cell.angle_alpha   90.00
_cell.angle_beta   90.00
_cell.angle_gamma   90.00
#
_symmetry.space_group_name_H-M   'P 1'
#
loop_
_entity.id
_entity.type
_entity.pdbx_description
1 polymer ?
#
loop_
_entity_poly.entity_id
_entity_poly.type
_entity_poly.pdbx_seq_one_letter_code
_entity_poly.pdbx_strand_id
1 'polypeptide(L)'
;MKVKEIFYSLQGEGRFTGTAAVFLRLSGCNLKCPFCDTDHFDGTFMSHEDIMDELVKYPSRHLVITGGEPSLQLEPGFIDMLHEYGYFVQVETNGTHPLPQNVDWITCSPKSKNIVYDRVNELKVVFGSDAVGGNSLLEHLSISVEAEEYYLQPCDTGDKAVNVEILGRCVEYIKDNPVWRLSLQTHKLIDIP
;
A
#
# COMPACT_ATOMS: atom_id res chain seq x y z
N MET A 1 -15.15 12.52 -0.49
CA MET A 1 -14.71 11.10 -0.62
C MET A 1 -15.41 10.24 0.43
N LYS A 2 -15.54 8.92 0.19
CA LYS A 2 -16.02 7.95 1.18
C LYS A 2 -14.82 7.39 1.95
N VAL A 3 -14.72 7.76 3.22
CA VAL A 3 -13.60 7.46 4.11
C VAL A 3 -14.00 6.36 5.09
N LYS A 4 -13.19 5.31 5.17
CA LYS A 4 -13.35 4.22 6.14
C LYS A 4 -12.86 4.66 7.51
N GLU A 5 -11.66 5.23 7.56
CA GLU A 5 -11.03 5.71 8.79
C GLU A 5 -9.87 6.68 8.51
N ILE A 6 -9.57 7.52 9.50
CA ILE A 6 -8.37 8.33 9.56
C ILE A 6 -7.72 8.07 10.92
N PHE A 7 -6.44 7.70 10.93
CA PHE A 7 -5.71 7.41 12.16
C PHE A 7 -4.24 7.79 12.05
N TYR A 8 -3.55 7.88 13.18
CA TYR A 8 -2.14 8.26 13.25
C TYR A 8 -1.32 7.14 13.87
N SER A 9 -0.28 6.69 13.16
CA SER A 9 0.55 5.55 13.55
C SER A 9 1.95 5.65 12.90
N LEU A 10 2.68 4.53 12.86
CA LEU A 10 3.89 4.37 12.07
C LEU A 10 3.57 3.58 10.79
N GLN A 11 4.12 3.99 9.64
CA GLN A 11 4.13 3.15 8.46
C GLN A 11 4.80 1.83 8.77
N GLY A 12 4.06 0.74 8.58
CA GLY A 12 4.49 -0.58 8.99
C GLY A 12 5.16 -1.38 7.87
N GLU A 13 5.12 -0.90 6.62
CA GLU A 13 5.54 -1.64 5.44
C GLU A 13 6.42 -0.81 4.50
N GLY A 14 7.18 -1.49 3.64
CA GLY A 14 7.89 -0.85 2.51
C GLY A 14 9.01 0.10 2.93
N ARG A 15 9.34 1.03 2.02
CA ARG A 15 10.46 1.98 2.14
C ARG A 15 10.39 2.87 3.37
N PHE A 16 9.19 3.16 3.85
CA PHE A 16 8.93 4.10 4.95
C PHE A 16 8.62 3.41 6.28
N THR A 17 8.87 2.10 6.40
CA THR A 17 8.71 1.37 7.66
C THR A 17 9.33 2.13 8.85
N GLY A 18 8.53 2.38 9.90
CA GLY A 18 8.90 3.13 11.10
C GLY A 18 8.66 4.66 11.04
N THR A 19 8.22 5.19 9.90
CA THR A 19 7.93 6.63 9.74
C THR A 19 6.58 6.98 10.33
N ALA A 20 6.51 8.01 11.19
CA ALA A 20 5.22 8.47 11.70
C ALA A 20 4.36 9.08 10.59
N ALA A 21 3.16 8.56 10.39
CA ALA A 21 2.28 8.95 9.29
C ALA A 21 0.82 9.00 9.73
N VAL A 22 0.07 9.93 9.13
CA VAL A 22 -1.39 9.89 9.18
C VAL A 22 -1.85 8.97 8.06
N PHE A 23 -2.79 8.09 8.35
CA PHE A 23 -3.39 7.19 7.39
C PHE A 23 -4.78 7.68 7.03
N LEU A 24 -5.05 7.85 5.74
CA LEU A 24 -6.37 8.10 5.19
C LEU A 24 -6.82 6.85 4.43
N ARG A 25 -7.70 6.05 5.03
CA ARG A 25 -8.23 4.83 4.42
C ARG A 25 -9.56 5.11 3.74
N LEU A 26 -9.65 4.89 2.42
CA LEU A 26 -10.79 5.20 1.57
C LEU A 26 -11.69 3.98 1.27
N SER A 27 -12.96 4.03 1.59
CA SER A 27 -13.87 2.89 1.34
C SER A 27 -13.96 2.49 -0.14
N GLY A 28 -14.12 1.19 -0.40
CA GLY A 28 -14.37 0.62 -1.72
C GLY A 28 -13.11 0.12 -2.41
N CYS A 29 -13.16 -1.10 -2.94
CA CYS A 29 -12.11 -1.70 -3.76
C CYS A 29 -12.72 -2.33 -5.00
N ASN A 30 -12.01 -2.28 -6.13
CA ASN A 30 -12.40 -2.94 -7.37
C ASN A 30 -11.97 -4.42 -7.41
N LEU A 31 -11.23 -4.90 -6.41
CA LEU A 31 -10.80 -6.28 -6.27
C LEU A 31 -11.41 -6.95 -5.02
N LYS A 32 -11.47 -8.28 -5.03
CA LYS A 32 -11.89 -9.12 -3.90
C LYS A 32 -10.81 -10.17 -3.61
N CYS A 33 -9.69 -9.74 -3.05
CA CYS A 33 -8.56 -10.63 -2.78
C CYS A 33 -8.89 -11.57 -1.60
N PRO A 34 -8.57 -12.87 -1.67
CA PRO A 34 -8.92 -13.84 -0.62
C PRO A 34 -8.11 -13.67 0.67
N PHE A 35 -7.02 -12.91 0.62
CA PHE A 35 -6.14 -12.59 1.75
C PHE A 35 -6.29 -11.12 2.20
N CYS A 36 -7.32 -10.42 1.73
CA CYS A 36 -7.57 -9.05 2.17
C CYS A 36 -7.96 -9.08 3.66
N ASP A 37 -7.18 -8.39 4.49
CA ASP A 37 -7.38 -8.32 5.94
C ASP A 37 -8.32 -7.18 6.36
N THR A 38 -8.77 -6.36 5.40
CA THR A 38 -9.55 -5.15 5.66
C THR A 38 -10.90 -5.18 4.95
N ASP A 39 -11.99 -4.96 5.68
CA ASP A 39 -13.30 -4.69 5.08
C ASP A 39 -13.38 -3.23 4.61
N HIS A 40 -13.64 -3.06 3.31
CA HIS A 40 -13.69 -1.76 2.65
C HIS A 40 -15.12 -1.32 2.24
N PHE A 41 -16.19 -2.05 2.58
CA PHE A 41 -17.52 -1.76 2.02
C PHE A 41 -18.24 -0.57 2.71
N ASP A 42 -18.02 -0.37 4.00
CA ASP A 42 -18.56 0.71 4.82
C ASP A 42 -17.65 1.93 4.88
N GLY A 43 -18.19 3.07 5.35
CA GLY A 43 -17.47 4.32 5.55
C GLY A 43 -18.38 5.55 5.42
N THR A 44 -17.82 6.70 5.78
CA THR A 44 -18.53 7.97 5.90
C THR A 44 -18.13 8.90 4.75
N PHE A 45 -19.09 9.58 4.15
CA PHE A 45 -18.77 10.64 3.19
C PHE A 45 -18.24 11.86 3.93
N MET A 46 -17.04 12.29 3.57
CA MET A 46 -16.37 13.48 4.08
C MET A 46 -16.02 14.41 2.92
N SER A 47 -16.14 15.72 3.13
CA SER A 47 -15.60 16.73 2.21
C SER A 47 -14.08 16.78 2.28
N HIS A 48 -13.42 17.50 1.36
CA HIS A 48 -11.97 17.68 1.43
C HIS A 48 -11.60 18.48 2.68
N GLU A 49 -12.43 19.47 3.03
CA GLU A 49 -12.31 20.30 4.22
C GLU A 49 -12.43 19.46 5.50
N ASP A 50 -13.44 18.59 5.60
CA ASP A 50 -13.60 17.71 6.77
C ASP A 50 -12.39 16.78 6.94
N ILE A 51 -11.85 16.26 5.84
CA ILE A 51 -10.66 15.40 5.88
C ILE A 51 -9.45 16.22 6.34
N MET A 52 -9.23 17.40 5.77
CA MET A 52 -8.14 18.28 6.18
C MET A 52 -8.21 18.65 7.66
N ASP A 53 -9.39 18.99 8.17
CA ASP A 53 -9.62 19.30 9.58
C ASP A 53 -9.22 18.14 10.50
N GLU A 54 -9.41 16.89 10.08
CA GLU A 54 -8.91 15.71 10.81
C GLU A 54 -7.39 15.54 10.67
N LEU A 55 -6.85 15.68 9.46
CA LEU A 55 -5.43 15.45 9.19
C LEU A 55 -4.52 16.41 9.95
N VAL A 56 -4.88 17.70 10.02
CA VAL A 56 -4.03 18.76 10.61
C VAL A 56 -3.88 18.64 12.13
N LYS A 57 -4.70 17.81 12.79
CA LYS A 57 -4.60 17.53 14.24
C LYS A 57 -3.32 16.80 14.61
N TYR A 58 -2.71 16.10 13.65
CA TYR A 58 -1.52 15.29 13.87
C TYR A 58 -0.23 16.06 13.52
N PRO A 59 0.88 15.79 14.22
CA PRO A 59 2.13 16.53 14.00
C PRO A 59 2.87 16.08 12.73
N SER A 60 2.64 14.85 12.24
CA SER A 60 3.29 14.38 11.02
C SER A 60 2.73 15.09 9.79
N ARG A 61 3.61 15.27 8.81
CA ARG A 61 3.26 15.70 7.45
C ARG A 61 3.52 14.59 6.43
N HIS A 62 3.70 13.35 6.86
CA HIS A 62 3.63 12.18 5.99
C HIS A 62 2.21 11.65 6.01
N LEU A 63 1.52 11.70 4.87
CA LEU A 63 0.20 11.12 4.70
C LEU A 63 0.31 9.84 3.86
N VAL A 64 -0.26 8.75 4.35
CA VAL A 64 -0.44 7.52 3.59
C VAL A 64 -1.91 7.38 3.24
N ILE A 65 -2.24 7.53 1.96
CA ILE A 65 -3.60 7.30 1.45
C ILE A 65 -3.71 5.86 0.97
N THR A 66 -4.72 5.13 1.43
CA THR A 66 -4.82 3.67 1.24
C THR A 66 -6.26 3.16 1.15
N GLY A 67 -6.39 1.85 0.90
CA GLY A 67 -7.42 0.87 1.27
C GLY A 67 -8.86 1.30 1.13
N GLY A 68 -9.80 0.72 0.37
CA GLY A 68 -9.67 -0.28 -0.66
C GLY A 68 -8.77 0.25 -1.77
N GLU A 69 -9.29 0.62 -2.93
CA GLU A 69 -8.43 1.15 -4.00
C GLU A 69 -8.51 2.68 -4.06
N PRO A 70 -7.46 3.43 -3.64
CA PRO A 70 -7.51 4.90 -3.61
C PRO A 70 -7.73 5.55 -4.97
N SER A 71 -7.23 4.95 -6.05
CA SER A 71 -7.39 5.49 -7.41
C SER A 71 -8.85 5.56 -7.88
N LEU A 72 -9.80 4.96 -7.15
CA LEU A 72 -11.23 5.07 -7.44
C LEU A 72 -11.85 6.39 -6.98
N GLN A 73 -11.17 7.14 -6.11
CA GLN A 73 -11.71 8.34 -5.47
C GLN A 73 -10.75 9.53 -5.44
N LEU A 74 -9.44 9.30 -5.60
CA LEU A 74 -8.45 10.36 -5.57
C LEU A 74 -8.47 11.22 -6.83
N GLU A 75 -8.45 12.53 -6.62
CA GLU A 75 -8.42 13.53 -7.67
C GLU A 75 -7.25 14.51 -7.45
N PRO A 76 -6.64 15.07 -8.52
CA PRO A 76 -5.45 15.93 -8.41
C PRO A 76 -5.63 17.11 -7.46
N GLY A 77 -6.80 17.76 -7.45
CA GLY A 77 -7.05 18.95 -6.63
C GLY A 77 -7.02 18.67 -5.11
N PHE A 78 -7.32 17.44 -4.68
CA PHE A 78 -7.15 17.07 -3.27
C PHE A 78 -5.68 16.91 -2.90
N ILE A 79 -4.86 16.38 -3.82
CA ILE A 79 -3.42 16.25 -3.63
C ILE A 79 -2.75 17.63 -3.58
N ASP A 80 -3.15 18.55 -4.46
CA ASP A 80 -2.68 19.94 -4.43
C ASP A 80 -3.00 20.61 -3.10
N MET A 81 -4.22 20.43 -2.59
CA MET A 81 -4.62 20.93 -1.27
C MET A 81 -3.75 20.34 -0.15
N LEU A 82 -3.43 19.04 -0.19
CA LEU A 82 -2.55 18.41 0.80
C LEU A 82 -1.14 19.03 0.76
N HIS A 83 -0.61 19.28 -0.43
CA HIS A 83 0.69 19.92 -0.62
C HIS A 83 0.74 21.35 -0.08
N GLU A 84 -0.35 22.13 -0.22
CA GLU A 84 -0.45 23.47 0.36
C GLU A 84 -0.31 23.47 1.90
N TYR A 85 -0.70 22.37 2.55
CA TYR A 85 -0.54 22.15 3.99
C TYR A 85 0.79 21.47 4.38
N GLY A 86 1.66 21.27 3.38
CA GLY A 86 3.00 20.73 3.55
C GLY A 86 3.07 19.21 3.69
N TYR A 87 2.02 18.48 3.31
CA TYR A 87 2.05 17.02 3.32
C TYR A 87 2.92 16.45 2.21
N PHE A 88 3.70 15.42 2.54
CA PHE A 88 4.21 14.42 1.62
C PHE A 88 3.16 13.31 1.47
N VAL A 89 2.73 13.04 0.25
CA VAL A 89 1.62 12.13 -0.07
C VAL A 89 2.16 10.83 -0.65
N GLN A 90 2.09 9.79 0.19
CA GLN A 90 2.27 8.39 -0.22
C GLN A 90 0.91 7.77 -0.53
N VAL A 91 0.81 7.01 -1.63
CA VAL A 91 -0.39 6.24 -1.97
C VAL A 91 -0.07 4.76 -2.10
N GLU A 92 -0.84 3.92 -1.43
CA GLU A 92 -0.82 2.45 -1.56
C GLU A 92 -1.93 2.01 -2.52
N THR A 93 -1.58 1.47 -3.70
CA THR A 93 -2.52 1.08 -4.76
C THR A 93 -2.31 -0.36 -5.23
N ASN A 94 -3.36 -1.00 -5.73
CA ASN A 94 -3.30 -2.30 -6.39
C ASN A 94 -2.85 -2.24 -7.86
N GLY A 95 -2.67 -1.03 -8.42
CA GLY A 95 -2.11 -0.81 -9.74
C GLY A 95 -3.11 -0.87 -10.90
N THR A 96 -4.41 -1.04 -10.65
CA THR A 96 -5.40 -1.26 -11.71
C THR A 96 -5.94 0.00 -12.37
N HIS A 97 -5.77 1.16 -11.75
CA HIS A 97 -6.14 2.47 -12.32
C HIS A 97 -5.05 3.51 -12.02
N PRO A 98 -4.95 4.56 -12.86
CA PRO A 98 -3.94 5.59 -12.68
C PRO A 98 -4.28 6.49 -11.49
N LEU A 99 -3.24 6.92 -10.78
CA LEU A 99 -3.31 7.93 -9.74
C LEU A 99 -3.03 9.33 -10.31
N PRO A 100 -3.40 10.41 -9.60
CA PRO A 100 -2.94 11.76 -9.91
C PRO A 100 -1.42 11.84 -10.04
N GLN A 101 -0.92 12.56 -11.04
CA GLN A 101 0.52 12.69 -11.31
C GLN A 101 1.30 13.44 -10.23
N ASN A 102 0.61 14.23 -9.42
CA ASN A 102 1.15 15.00 -8.31
C ASN A 102 1.27 14.17 -7.00
N VAL A 103 1.08 12.85 -7.03
CA VAL A 103 1.42 11.99 -5.88
C VAL A 103 2.94 11.90 -5.71
N ASP A 104 3.45 12.11 -4.50
CA ASP A 104 4.89 12.12 -4.22
C ASP A 104 5.52 10.72 -4.21
N TRP A 105 4.78 9.72 -3.73
CA TRP A 105 5.26 8.34 -3.67
C TRP A 105 4.15 7.32 -3.95
N ILE A 106 4.32 6.55 -5.03
CA ILE A 106 3.42 5.46 -5.39
C ILE A 106 4.02 4.14 -4.92
N THR A 107 3.37 3.53 -3.93
CA THR A 107 3.57 2.12 -3.58
C THR A 107 2.53 1.28 -4.29
N CYS A 108 2.97 0.55 -5.32
CA CYS A 108 2.11 -0.35 -6.07
C CYS A 108 2.29 -1.77 -5.55
N SER A 109 1.18 -2.39 -5.13
CA SER A 109 1.11 -3.79 -4.76
C SER A 109 0.18 -4.54 -5.72
N PRO A 110 0.67 -4.99 -6.89
CA PRO A 110 -0.15 -5.66 -7.88
C PRO A 110 -0.77 -6.96 -7.36
N LYS A 111 -1.98 -7.23 -7.83
CA LYS A 111 -2.71 -8.48 -7.58
C LYS A 111 -2.91 -9.30 -8.86
N SER A 112 -2.44 -8.79 -9.99
CA SER A 112 -2.46 -9.46 -11.29
C SER A 112 -1.35 -8.88 -12.18
N LYS A 113 -1.13 -9.51 -13.34
CA LYS A 113 -0.16 -9.02 -14.34
C LYS A 113 -0.61 -7.74 -15.03
N ASN A 114 -1.91 -7.46 -15.02
CA ASN A 114 -2.49 -6.30 -15.68
C ASN A 114 -2.52 -5.12 -14.71
N ILE A 115 -1.47 -4.30 -14.74
CA ILE A 115 -1.44 -3.00 -14.06
C ILE A 115 -1.24 -1.88 -15.08
N VAL A 116 -1.57 -0.66 -14.71
CA VAL A 116 -1.49 0.52 -15.60
C VAL A 116 -0.14 1.23 -15.55
N TYR A 117 0.79 0.76 -14.72
CA TYR A 117 2.06 1.42 -14.45
C TYR A 117 3.21 0.68 -15.11
N ASP A 118 3.96 1.39 -15.95
CA ASP A 118 5.29 0.95 -16.41
C ASP A 118 6.39 1.37 -15.43
N ARG A 119 6.11 2.38 -14.59
CA ARG A 119 7.02 2.87 -13.55
C ARG A 119 6.30 3.31 -12.28
N VAL A 120 6.87 2.99 -11.12
CA VAL A 120 6.43 3.42 -9.77
C VAL A 120 7.63 3.75 -8.89
N ASN A 121 7.42 4.33 -7.71
CA ASN A 121 8.52 4.50 -6.76
C ASN A 121 8.81 3.18 -6.04
N GLU A 122 7.77 2.50 -5.57
CA GLU A 122 7.89 1.24 -4.85
C GLU A 122 6.99 0.16 -5.45
N LEU A 123 7.60 -0.95 -5.87
CA LEU A 123 6.88 -2.17 -6.24
C LEU A 123 6.94 -3.15 -5.06
N LYS A 124 5.81 -3.36 -4.38
CA LYS A 124 5.70 -4.22 -3.19
C LYS A 124 4.78 -5.40 -3.45
N VAL A 125 5.34 -6.56 -3.79
CA VAL A 125 4.55 -7.74 -4.18
C VAL A 125 4.33 -8.68 -3.00
N VAL A 126 3.09 -9.14 -2.82
CA VAL A 126 2.75 -10.14 -1.81
C VAL A 126 3.28 -11.51 -2.25
N PHE A 127 4.19 -12.08 -1.46
CA PHE A 127 4.85 -13.35 -1.71
C PHE A 127 4.13 -14.52 -1.04
N GLY A 128 4.06 -15.66 -1.72
CA GLY A 128 3.53 -16.91 -1.17
C GLY A 128 2.00 -17.04 -1.19
N SER A 129 1.30 -16.12 -1.85
CA SER A 129 -0.14 -16.24 -2.11
C SER A 129 -0.36 -16.82 -3.52
N ASP A 130 -0.69 -18.11 -3.59
CA ASP A 130 -1.03 -18.78 -4.86
C ASP A 130 -2.24 -18.11 -5.56
N ALA A 131 -3.07 -17.42 -4.78
CA ALA A 131 -4.23 -16.69 -5.25
C ALA A 131 -3.91 -15.45 -6.10
N VAL A 132 -2.66 -14.96 -6.12
CA VAL A 132 -2.21 -13.85 -6.96
C VAL A 132 -1.21 -14.28 -8.04
N GLY A 133 -1.21 -15.55 -8.43
CA GLY A 133 -0.44 -16.02 -9.60
C GLY A 133 1.01 -16.43 -9.30
N GLY A 134 1.38 -16.47 -8.02
CA GLY A 134 2.65 -17.03 -7.52
C GLY A 134 3.89 -16.43 -8.16
N ASN A 135 4.94 -17.24 -8.32
CA ASN A 135 6.23 -16.81 -8.87
C ASN A 135 6.12 -16.24 -10.29
N SER A 136 5.13 -16.66 -11.07
CA SER A 136 4.92 -16.15 -12.44
C SER A 136 4.47 -14.69 -12.47
N LEU A 137 3.81 -14.20 -11.41
CA LEU A 137 3.49 -12.78 -11.27
C LEU A 137 4.75 -12.00 -10.93
N LEU A 138 5.54 -12.50 -9.97
CA LEU A 138 6.79 -11.87 -9.54
C LEU A 138 7.77 -11.67 -10.69
N GLU A 139 8.02 -12.73 -11.46
CA GLU A 139 8.90 -12.67 -12.64
C GLU A 139 8.39 -11.66 -13.65
N HIS A 140 7.09 -11.68 -13.96
CA HIS A 140 6.51 -10.74 -14.91
C HIS A 140 6.68 -9.29 -14.46
N LEU A 141 6.28 -8.96 -13.23
CA LEU A 141 6.32 -7.59 -12.70
C LEU A 141 7.74 -7.06 -12.56
N SER A 142 8.71 -7.92 -12.21
CA SER A 142 10.12 -7.52 -12.12
C SER A 142 10.71 -7.08 -13.46
N ILE A 143 10.08 -7.48 -14.57
CA ILE A 143 10.51 -7.14 -15.93
C ILE A 143 9.66 -6.00 -16.50
N SER A 144 8.34 -6.01 -16.25
CA SER A 144 7.41 -5.06 -16.86
C SER A 144 7.29 -3.73 -16.12
N VAL A 145 7.76 -3.63 -14.88
CA VAL A 145 7.60 -2.43 -14.05
C VAL A 145 8.97 -1.96 -13.54
N GLU A 146 9.36 -0.75 -13.92
CA GLU A 146 10.50 -0.04 -13.34
C GLU A 146 10.11 0.50 -11.95
N ALA A 147 10.90 0.21 -10.93
CA ALA A 147 10.71 0.78 -9.59
C ALA A 147 12.03 1.28 -9.02
N GLU A 148 11.97 2.32 -8.19
CA GLU A 148 13.13 2.74 -7.41
C GLU A 148 13.45 1.71 -6.31
N GLU A 149 12.40 1.07 -5.79
CA GLU A 149 12.48 0.10 -4.70
C GLU A 149 11.61 -1.13 -4.99
N TYR A 150 12.19 -2.32 -4.82
CA TYR A 150 11.53 -3.61 -5.03
C TYR A 150 11.41 -4.35 -3.70
N TYR A 151 10.18 -4.60 -3.24
CA TYR A 151 9.91 -5.33 -2.00
C TYR A 151 9.07 -6.59 -2.22
N LEU A 152 9.42 -7.65 -1.48
CA LEU A 152 8.56 -8.80 -1.27
C LEU A 152 8.00 -8.76 0.14
N GLN A 153 6.68 -8.88 0.23
CA GLN A 153 5.94 -8.94 1.48
C GLN A 153 5.39 -10.34 1.69
N PRO A 154 5.87 -11.11 2.68
CA PRO A 154 5.28 -12.41 3.01
C PRO A 154 3.77 -12.28 3.24
N CYS A 155 2.97 -13.10 2.57
CA CYS A 155 1.53 -13.11 2.77
C CYS A 155 1.20 -13.53 4.21
N ASP A 156 0.39 -12.72 4.89
CA ASP A 156 -0.26 -13.10 6.14
C ASP A 156 -1.56 -13.86 5.81
N THR A 157 -1.61 -15.13 6.19
CA THR A 157 -2.75 -16.02 5.98
C THR A 157 -3.65 -16.14 7.22
N GLY A 158 -3.28 -15.50 8.33
CA GLY A 158 -3.89 -15.69 9.65
C GLY A 158 -3.45 -16.98 10.36
N ASP A 159 -2.80 -17.92 9.67
CA ASP A 159 -2.22 -19.12 10.27
C ASP A 159 -0.71 -18.91 10.54
N LYS A 160 -0.33 -18.97 11.82
CA LYS A 160 1.05 -18.73 12.26
C LYS A 160 2.05 -19.71 11.65
N ALA A 161 1.71 -20.99 11.53
CA ALA A 161 2.63 -21.99 11.00
C ALA A 161 2.86 -21.76 9.50
N VAL A 162 1.78 -21.48 8.76
CA VAL A 162 1.84 -21.16 7.33
C VAL A 162 2.63 -19.86 7.09
N ASN A 163 2.40 -18.84 7.91
CA ASN A 163 3.13 -17.56 7.80
C ASN A 163 4.64 -17.72 8.02
N VAL A 164 5.06 -18.56 8.98
CA VAL A 164 6.48 -18.87 9.21
C VAL A 164 7.09 -19.56 7.98
N GLU A 165 6.37 -20.49 7.36
CA GLU A 165 6.83 -21.16 6.14
C GLU A 165 6.95 -20.19 4.94
N ILE A 166 5.94 -19.33 4.74
CA ILE A 166 5.96 -18.30 3.69
C ILE A 166 7.12 -17.34 3.90
N LEU A 167 7.33 -16.87 5.13
CA LEU A 167 8.44 -15.98 5.47
C LEU A 167 9.79 -16.65 5.17
N GLY A 168 9.97 -17.91 5.58
CA GLY A 168 11.20 -18.66 5.28
C GLY A 168 11.49 -18.75 3.78
N ARG A 169 10.47 -19.11 2.98
CA ARG A 169 10.60 -19.16 1.51
C ARG A 169 10.87 -17.79 0.89
N CYS A 170 10.23 -16.73 1.40
CA CYS A 170 10.44 -15.36 0.94
C CYS A 170 11.89 -14.91 1.18
N VAL A 171 12.43 -15.18 2.38
CA VAL A 171 13.82 -14.85 2.73
C VAL A 171 14.81 -15.56 1.81
N GLU A 172 14.64 -16.86 1.58
CA GLU A 172 15.51 -17.61 0.66
C GLU A 172 15.41 -17.09 -0.77
N TYR A 173 14.20 -16.80 -1.26
CA TYR A 173 14.02 -16.21 -2.60
C TYR A 173 14.74 -14.86 -2.74
N ILE A 174 14.64 -13.98 -1.75
CA ILE A 174 15.33 -12.68 -1.75
C ILE A 174 16.85 -12.88 -1.77
N LYS A 175 17.38 -13.82 -0.98
CA LYS A 175 18.82 -14.13 -0.97
C LYS A 175 19.33 -14.56 -2.35
N ASP A 176 18.51 -15.29 -3.10
CA ASP A 176 18.82 -15.70 -4.47
C ASP A 176 18.58 -14.58 -5.51
N ASN A 177 17.74 -13.58 -5.18
CA ASN A 177 17.32 -12.49 -6.06
C ASN A 177 17.46 -11.12 -5.36
N PRO A 178 18.68 -10.62 -5.12
CA PRO A 178 18.94 -9.48 -4.23
C PRO A 178 18.51 -8.10 -4.77
N VAL A 179 17.86 -8.07 -5.93
CA VAL A 179 17.09 -6.89 -6.38
C VAL A 179 15.93 -6.61 -5.41
N TRP A 180 15.35 -7.68 -4.85
CA TRP A 180 14.27 -7.60 -3.89
C TRP A 180 14.77 -7.32 -2.47
N ARG A 181 13.95 -6.62 -1.70
CA ARG A 181 14.12 -6.42 -0.25
C ARG A 181 12.91 -6.96 0.49
N LEU A 182 13.09 -7.30 1.76
CA LEU A 182 12.00 -7.80 2.59
C LEU A 182 11.16 -6.64 3.14
N SER A 183 9.85 -6.67 2.89
CA SER A 183 8.86 -5.81 3.58
C SER A 183 8.10 -6.67 4.59
N LEU A 184 8.26 -6.37 5.88
CA LEU A 184 7.47 -7.01 6.93
C LEU A 184 6.28 -6.13 7.28
N GLN A 185 5.18 -6.73 7.73
CA GLN A 185 4.07 -6.00 8.33
C GLN A 185 4.39 -5.67 9.79
N THR A 186 5.32 -4.74 10.01
CA THR A 186 5.90 -4.49 11.34
C THR A 186 4.87 -4.01 12.36
N HIS A 187 3.83 -3.30 11.92
CA HIS A 187 2.69 -2.87 12.74
C HIS A 187 1.99 -4.06 13.43
N LYS A 188 1.86 -5.21 12.75
CA LYS A 188 1.33 -6.46 13.34
C LYS A 188 2.26 -7.09 14.38
N LEU A 189 3.58 -6.86 14.27
CA LEU A 189 4.58 -7.40 15.19
C LEU A 189 4.67 -6.62 16.49
N ILE A 190 4.41 -5.31 16.43
CA ILE A 190 4.51 -4.39 17.58
C ILE A 190 3.13 -3.93 18.09
N ASP A 191 2.05 -4.50 17.56
CA ASP A 191 0.67 -4.29 18.00
C ASP A 191 0.23 -2.81 17.96
N ILE A 192 0.45 -2.17 16.82
CA ILE A 192 -0.04 -0.82 16.52
C ILE A 192 -0.95 -0.83 15.28
N PRO A 193 -1.89 0.14 15.17
CA PRO A 193 -2.71 0.32 13.97
C PRO A 193 -1.89 0.55 12.70
#